data_AF-A0A929JA67-F1
#
_entry.id   AF-A0A929JA67-F1
#
_cell.length_a   1.000
_cell.length_b   1.000
_cell.length_c   1.000
_cell.angle_alpha   90.00
_cell.angle_beta   90.00
_cell.angle_gamma   90.00
#
_symmetry.space_group_name_H-M   'P 1'
#
loop_
_entity.id
_entity.type
_entity.pdbx_description
1 polymer ?
#
loop_
_entity_poly.entity_id
_entity_poly.type
_entity_poly.pdbx_seq_one_letter_code
_entity_poly.pdbx_strand_id
1 'polypeptide(L)'
;MKNGFTYPEPASTGVSNSYGTHTHLCEVCDSVIPYPDSLTVTDQGYAVCRSFSCKRIMQQKEIMPAAQFESQLAFNRKLLSQRREKDRIRKQLVDKITSRERKEHESIFQETLSTNPDLCEDNTHLIVIPSGNCEIVAADEERQTRYIEHLNDIVDQACEYADASQVIHDEHHDAYAKRLAVDHRLDNNPELRVLSDDLCSLCRGGCCASGKEHAYLSVFSMRRHMDENPEHTAAQIIDLYRSKMSDESIGNSCINHTANGCALPRHLRSDICNGYYCDSLKSYQKKMDDRKPSGAVLVIQRSSSYWNKFEPGVYNKIVNVALIRNRTDTSRAMDSDG
;
A
#
# COMPACT_ATOMS: atom_id res chain seq x y z
N MET A 1 -68.55 -37.94 -37.61
CA MET A 1 -68.53 -36.48 -37.87
C MET A 1 -67.11 -36.08 -38.23
N LYS A 2 -67.00 -35.17 -39.19
CA LYS A 2 -65.77 -34.75 -39.88
C LYS A 2 -64.83 -33.99 -38.94
N ASN A 3 -63.51 -34.12 -39.12
CA ASN A 3 -62.65 -33.09 -39.71
C ASN A 3 -61.18 -33.42 -39.42
N GLY A 4 -60.44 -33.68 -40.48
CA GLY A 4 -58.98 -33.56 -40.48
C GLY A 4 -58.58 -32.10 -40.66
N PHE A 5 -57.47 -31.72 -40.04
CA PHE A 5 -56.68 -30.55 -40.44
C PHE A 5 -55.21 -30.86 -40.21
N THR A 6 -54.51 -31.00 -41.33
CA THR A 6 -53.06 -31.03 -41.50
C THR A 6 -52.47 -29.65 -41.21
N TYR A 7 -51.42 -29.59 -40.40
CA TYR A 7 -50.60 -28.40 -40.20
C TYR A 7 -49.50 -28.31 -41.28
N PRO A 8 -49.22 -27.13 -41.85
CA PRO A 8 -48.15 -26.96 -42.83
C PRO A 8 -46.78 -26.78 -42.16
N GLU A 9 -45.75 -27.34 -42.78
CA GLU A 9 -44.32 -27.08 -42.50
C GLU A 9 -43.98 -25.60 -42.73
N PRO A 10 -43.20 -24.96 -41.85
CA PRO A 10 -42.58 -23.68 -42.18
C PRO A 10 -41.29 -23.90 -42.97
N ALA A 11 -41.24 -23.19 -44.11
CA ALA A 11 -40.18 -23.19 -45.09
C ALA A 11 -38.81 -22.80 -44.54
N SER A 12 -37.79 -23.50 -45.03
CA SER A 12 -36.39 -23.12 -44.94
C SER A 12 -36.14 -21.81 -45.70
N THR A 13 -35.92 -20.72 -44.98
CA THR A 13 -35.23 -19.54 -45.51
C THR A 13 -33.90 -19.41 -44.78
N GLY A 14 -32.84 -19.84 -45.47
CA GLY A 14 -31.48 -19.58 -45.06
C GLY A 14 -31.22 -18.08 -45.05
N VAL A 15 -31.18 -17.48 -43.87
CA VAL A 15 -30.52 -16.20 -43.64
C VAL A 15 -29.26 -16.52 -42.86
N SER A 16 -28.15 -16.61 -43.59
CA SER A 16 -26.81 -16.66 -43.04
C SER A 16 -26.54 -15.38 -42.25
N ASN A 17 -26.79 -15.42 -40.94
CA ASN A 17 -26.47 -14.33 -40.04
C ASN A 17 -24.95 -14.39 -39.76
N SER A 18 -24.19 -13.80 -40.67
CA SER A 18 -22.76 -13.55 -40.47
C SER A 18 -22.61 -12.44 -39.45
N TYR A 19 -22.67 -12.79 -38.16
CA TYR A 19 -22.24 -11.90 -37.08
C TYR A 19 -20.72 -11.75 -37.16
N GLY A 20 -20.27 -10.84 -38.04
CA GLY A 20 -18.92 -10.32 -38.00
C GLY A 20 -18.75 -9.59 -36.66
N THR A 21 -17.96 -10.16 -35.76
CA THR A 21 -17.54 -9.52 -34.52
C THR A 21 -16.61 -8.36 -34.87
N HIS A 22 -17.18 -7.23 -35.29
CA HIS A 22 -16.43 -5.99 -35.45
C HIS A 22 -15.92 -5.55 -34.07
N THR A 23 -14.64 -5.78 -33.83
CA THR A 23 -13.98 -5.36 -32.59
C THR A 23 -13.80 -3.85 -32.69
N HIS A 24 -14.67 -3.08 -32.03
CA HIS A 24 -14.56 -1.62 -32.00
C HIS A 24 -13.31 -1.22 -31.22
N LEU A 25 -12.39 -0.48 -31.83
CA LEU A 25 -11.21 0.05 -31.16
C LEU A 25 -11.47 1.51 -30.77
N CYS A 26 -10.96 1.92 -29.62
CA CYS A 26 -11.03 3.30 -29.20
C CYS A 26 -10.10 4.19 -30.03
N GLU A 27 -10.65 5.22 -30.66
CA GLU A 27 -9.93 6.20 -31.46
C GLU A 27 -8.87 6.99 -30.69
N VAL A 28 -8.80 6.93 -29.36
CA VAL A 28 -7.77 7.69 -28.60
C VAL A 28 -6.62 6.78 -28.15
N CYS A 29 -6.89 5.51 -27.93
CA CYS A 29 -5.94 4.64 -27.25
C CYS A 29 -5.85 3.22 -27.83
N ASP A 30 -6.67 2.90 -28.83
CA ASP A 30 -6.70 1.62 -29.54
C ASP A 30 -7.04 0.41 -28.65
N SER A 31 -7.63 0.62 -27.46
CA SER A 31 -8.20 -0.51 -26.70
C SER A 31 -9.49 -0.99 -27.34
N VAL A 32 -9.70 -2.30 -27.28
CA VAL A 32 -10.99 -2.94 -27.58
C VAL A 32 -12.07 -2.36 -26.68
N ILE A 33 -13.14 -1.87 -27.30
CA ILE A 33 -14.36 -1.43 -26.64
C ILE A 33 -15.26 -2.67 -26.51
N PRO A 34 -15.66 -3.06 -25.28
CA PRO A 34 -16.56 -4.18 -25.09
C PRO A 34 -17.88 -3.97 -25.85
N TYR A 35 -18.48 -5.05 -26.36
CA TYR A 35 -19.75 -5.01 -27.10
C TYR A 35 -20.88 -4.16 -26.46
N PRO A 36 -21.18 -4.27 -25.15
CA PRO A 36 -22.21 -3.43 -24.53
C PRO A 36 -21.88 -1.93 -24.57
N ASP A 37 -20.60 -1.55 -24.66
CA ASP A 37 -20.17 -0.15 -24.76
C ASP A 37 -20.23 0.36 -26.20
N SER A 38 -20.00 -0.51 -27.18
CA SER A 38 -20.09 -0.12 -28.59
C SER A 38 -21.49 0.33 -29.01
N LEU A 39 -22.54 -0.13 -28.31
CA LEU A 39 -23.93 0.29 -28.56
C LEU A 39 -24.23 1.71 -28.06
N THR A 40 -23.46 2.22 -27.09
CA THR A 40 -23.59 3.62 -26.60
C THR A 40 -22.71 4.61 -27.37
N VAL A 41 -21.71 4.09 -28.08
CA VAL A 41 -20.74 4.84 -28.87
C VAL A 41 -21.35 5.35 -30.19
N THR A 42 -22.37 4.67 -30.72
CA THR A 42 -22.99 4.97 -32.00
C THR A 42 -23.72 6.32 -32.06
N ASP A 43 -24.07 6.93 -30.92
CA ASP A 43 -24.74 8.24 -30.87
C ASP A 43 -23.80 9.45 -30.96
N GLN A 44 -22.49 9.27 -30.68
CA GLN A 44 -21.53 10.39 -30.59
C GLN A 44 -20.71 10.60 -31.86
N GLY A 45 -20.80 9.71 -32.85
CA GLY A 45 -20.06 9.80 -34.12
C GLY A 45 -18.56 9.54 -34.01
N TYR A 46 -18.07 9.02 -32.87
CA TYR A 46 -16.69 8.60 -32.65
C TYR A 46 -16.58 7.47 -31.62
N ALA A 47 -15.64 6.56 -31.83
CA ALA A 47 -15.43 5.39 -30.95
C ALA A 47 -14.48 5.68 -29.79
N VAL A 48 -15.01 5.92 -28.59
CA VAL A 48 -14.20 6.18 -27.38
C VAL A 48 -14.49 5.19 -26.26
N CYS A 49 -13.45 4.68 -25.60
CA CYS A 49 -13.62 3.80 -24.44
C CYS A 49 -14.09 4.58 -23.20
N ARG A 50 -14.45 3.84 -22.14
CA ARG A 50 -14.91 4.42 -20.86
C ARG A 50 -13.86 5.25 -20.10
N SER A 51 -12.60 5.26 -20.52
CA SER A 51 -11.54 6.04 -19.88
C SER A 51 -11.87 7.53 -19.90
N PHE A 52 -11.87 8.16 -18.72
CA PHE A 52 -12.07 9.60 -18.57
C PHE A 52 -11.09 10.41 -19.43
N SER A 53 -9.82 9.98 -19.50
CA SER A 53 -8.81 10.65 -20.32
C SER A 53 -9.15 10.60 -21.81
N CYS A 54 -9.63 9.46 -22.31
CA CYS A 54 -10.01 9.31 -23.71
C CYS A 54 -11.24 10.15 -24.06
N LYS A 55 -12.26 10.16 -23.19
CA LYS A 55 -13.45 11.01 -23.36
C LYS A 55 -13.09 12.50 -23.37
N ARG A 56 -12.25 12.95 -22.44
CA ARG A 56 -11.79 14.35 -22.36
C ARG A 56 -11.03 14.78 -23.63
N ILE A 57 -10.20 13.90 -24.18
CA ILE A 57 -9.51 14.17 -25.46
C ILE A 57 -10.55 14.32 -26.58
N MET A 58 -11.54 13.43 -26.69
CA MET A 58 -12.54 13.52 -27.75
C MET A 58 -13.46 14.75 -27.63
N GLN A 59 -13.78 15.19 -26.40
CA GLN A 59 -14.55 16.42 -26.18
C GLN A 59 -13.85 17.68 -26.72
N GLN A 60 -12.52 17.69 -26.81
CA GLN A 60 -11.78 18.81 -27.38
C GLN A 60 -12.02 18.98 -28.89
N LYS A 61 -12.54 17.96 -29.57
CA LYS A 61 -12.88 18.01 -30.99
C LYS A 61 -13.92 19.09 -31.32
N GLU A 62 -14.82 19.39 -30.39
CA GLU A 62 -15.88 20.40 -30.57
C GLU A 62 -15.39 21.84 -30.39
N ILE A 63 -14.26 22.02 -29.70
CA ILE A 63 -13.75 23.33 -29.25
C ILE A 63 -12.55 23.77 -30.10
N MET A 64 -11.87 22.84 -30.76
CA MET A 64 -10.57 23.07 -31.41
C MET A 64 -10.67 23.01 -32.95
N PRO A 65 -9.91 23.84 -33.68
CA PRO A 65 -9.76 23.69 -35.13
C PRO A 65 -9.29 22.29 -35.53
N ALA A 66 -9.84 21.73 -36.61
CA ALA A 66 -9.62 20.34 -37.00
C ALA A 66 -8.14 19.93 -37.09
N ALA A 67 -7.30 20.72 -37.75
CA ALA A 67 -5.86 20.43 -37.90
C ALA A 67 -5.10 20.42 -36.56
N GLN A 68 -5.51 21.29 -35.63
CA GLN A 68 -4.92 21.34 -34.29
C GLN A 68 -5.39 20.14 -33.46
N PHE A 69 -6.66 19.75 -33.58
CA PHE A 69 -7.21 18.56 -32.94
C PHE A 69 -6.53 17.27 -33.42
N GLU A 70 -6.32 17.11 -34.72
CA GLU A 70 -5.62 15.96 -35.29
C GLU A 70 -4.19 15.82 -34.76
N SER A 71 -3.46 16.94 -34.71
CA SER A 71 -2.09 16.99 -34.15
C SER A 71 -2.08 16.60 -32.67
N GLN A 72 -3.02 17.12 -31.88
CA GLN A 72 -3.15 16.81 -30.46
C GLN A 72 -3.59 15.36 -30.22
N LEU A 73 -4.50 14.82 -31.03
CA LEU A 73 -4.92 13.43 -30.97
C LEU A 73 -3.75 12.49 -31.27
N ALA A 74 -2.97 12.78 -32.31
CA ALA A 74 -1.78 11.99 -32.65
C ALA A 74 -0.74 11.99 -31.51
N PHE A 75 -0.49 13.15 -30.90
CA PHE A 75 0.39 13.25 -29.74
C PHE A 75 -0.11 12.42 -28.54
N ASN A 76 -1.39 12.55 -28.20
CA ASN A 76 -1.99 11.80 -27.09
C ASN A 76 -2.01 10.29 -27.34
N ARG A 77 -2.33 9.85 -28.56
CA ARG A 77 -2.26 8.43 -28.97
C ARG A 77 -0.87 7.87 -28.70
N LYS A 78 0.18 8.58 -29.13
CA LYS A 78 1.58 8.19 -28.89
C LYS A 78 1.89 8.08 -27.41
N LEU A 79 1.50 9.08 -26.61
CA LEU A 79 1.74 9.08 -25.15
C LEU A 79 1.02 7.93 -24.44
N LEU A 80 -0.23 7.65 -24.79
CA LEU A 80 -1.02 6.58 -24.21
C LEU A 80 -0.50 5.19 -24.60
N SER A 81 -0.08 5.02 -25.86
CA SER A 81 0.56 3.79 -26.32
C SER A 81 1.87 3.52 -25.56
N GLN A 82 2.74 4.52 -25.42
CA GLN A 82 3.97 4.40 -24.64
C GLN A 82 3.70 4.08 -23.17
N ARG A 83 2.68 4.70 -22.54
CA ARG A 83 2.29 4.41 -21.16
C ARG A 83 1.80 2.97 -21.02
N ARG A 84 0.91 2.51 -21.90
CA ARG A 84 0.39 1.13 -21.89
C ARG A 84 1.50 0.11 -22.06
N GLU A 85 2.47 0.38 -22.93
CA GLU A 85 3.60 -0.52 -23.10
C GLU A 85 4.45 -0.61 -21.83
N LYS A 86 4.75 0.53 -21.20
CA LYS A 86 5.43 0.56 -19.90
C LYS A 86 4.65 -0.18 -18.82
N ASP A 87 3.33 0.04 -18.74
CA ASP A 87 2.45 -0.63 -17.77
C ASP A 87 2.39 -2.14 -18.02
N ARG A 88 2.36 -2.57 -19.29
CA ARG A 88 2.38 -3.98 -19.69
C ARG A 88 3.68 -4.65 -19.28
N ILE A 89 4.83 -4.03 -19.57
CA ILE A 89 6.16 -4.52 -19.17
C ILE A 89 6.25 -4.60 -17.64
N ARG A 90 5.81 -3.55 -16.94
CA ARG A 90 5.79 -3.52 -15.47
C ARG A 90 4.91 -4.64 -14.90
N LYS A 91 3.72 -4.84 -15.45
CA LYS A 91 2.81 -5.91 -15.02
C LYS A 91 3.42 -7.29 -15.21
N GLN A 92 4.00 -7.56 -16.38
CA GLN A 92 4.69 -8.83 -16.65
C GLN A 92 5.84 -9.08 -15.65
N LEU A 93 6.62 -8.04 -15.32
CA LEU A 93 7.68 -8.13 -14.31
C LEU A 93 7.10 -8.47 -12.93
N VAL A 94 6.07 -7.75 -12.49
CA VAL A 94 5.39 -7.97 -11.19
C VAL A 94 4.83 -9.39 -11.11
N ASP A 95 4.16 -9.87 -12.16
CA ASP A 95 3.55 -11.20 -12.23
C ASP A 95 4.63 -12.30 -12.17
N LYS A 96 5.75 -12.10 -12.89
CA LYS A 96 6.89 -13.02 -12.88
C LYS A 96 7.53 -13.11 -11.49
N ILE A 97 7.79 -11.97 -10.85
CA ILE A 97 8.37 -11.91 -9.50
C ILE A 97 7.43 -12.58 -8.50
N THR A 98 6.15 -12.18 -8.49
CA THR A 98 5.14 -12.70 -7.56
C THR A 98 4.96 -14.21 -7.70
N SER A 99 4.96 -14.73 -8.94
CA SER A 99 4.81 -16.17 -9.19
C SER A 99 6.01 -16.98 -8.71
N ARG A 100 7.24 -16.48 -8.92
CA ARG A 100 8.46 -17.10 -8.37
C ARG A 100 8.41 -17.11 -6.85
N GLU A 101 8.15 -15.94 -6.27
CA GLU A 101 8.12 -15.72 -4.83
C GLU A 101 7.11 -16.62 -4.12
N ARG A 102 5.92 -16.81 -4.71
CA ARG A 102 4.88 -17.70 -4.19
C ARG A 102 5.33 -19.16 -4.14
N LYS A 103 6.07 -19.64 -5.14
CA LYS A 103 6.58 -21.02 -5.16
C LYS A 103 7.62 -21.25 -4.05
N GLU A 104 8.52 -20.28 -3.85
CA GLU A 104 9.50 -20.33 -2.76
C GLU A 104 8.81 -20.33 -1.39
N HIS A 105 7.78 -19.50 -1.23
CA HIS A 105 6.97 -19.42 -0.01
C HIS A 105 6.26 -20.72 0.30
N GLU A 106 5.60 -21.31 -0.68
CA GLU A 106 4.89 -22.58 -0.53
C GLU A 106 5.86 -23.69 -0.13
N SER A 107 7.02 -23.77 -0.78
CA SER A 107 8.04 -24.77 -0.46
C SER A 107 8.50 -24.68 1.00
N ILE A 108 8.79 -23.48 1.49
CA ILE A 108 9.23 -23.26 2.87
C ILE A 108 8.11 -23.55 3.88
N PHE A 109 6.87 -23.18 3.53
CA PHE A 109 5.72 -23.46 4.37
C PHE A 109 5.53 -24.97 4.55
N GLN A 110 5.51 -25.73 3.45
CA GLN A 110 5.38 -27.19 3.49
C GLN A 110 6.56 -27.87 4.21
N GLU A 111 7.79 -27.40 3.98
CA GLU A 111 8.97 -27.90 4.70
C GLU A 111 8.85 -27.66 6.22
N THR A 112 8.38 -26.47 6.62
CA THR A 112 8.17 -26.12 8.03
C THR A 112 7.12 -27.03 8.68
N LEU A 113 6.00 -27.30 8.00
CA LEU A 113 4.97 -28.22 8.49
C LEU A 113 5.51 -29.65 8.62
N SER A 114 6.32 -30.11 7.64
CA SER A 114 6.89 -31.46 7.70
C SER A 114 7.90 -31.66 8.83
N THR A 115 8.59 -30.57 9.24
CA THR A 115 9.62 -30.61 10.29
C THR A 115 9.03 -30.38 11.69
N ASN A 116 7.81 -29.85 11.79
CA ASN A 116 7.14 -29.52 13.05
C ASN A 116 5.78 -30.25 13.13
N PRO A 117 5.72 -31.46 13.72
CA PRO A 117 4.50 -32.26 13.77
C PRO A 117 3.34 -31.64 14.56
N ASP A 118 3.63 -30.64 15.40
CA ASP A 118 2.66 -29.83 16.15
C ASP A 118 1.91 -28.81 15.27
N LEU A 119 2.41 -28.56 14.06
CA LEU A 119 1.85 -27.60 13.12
C LEU A 119 1.03 -28.29 12.02
N CYS A 120 -0.04 -27.62 11.60
CA CYS A 120 -0.85 -27.98 10.45
C CYS A 120 -1.24 -26.73 9.66
N GLU A 121 -1.75 -26.91 8.44
CA GLU A 121 -2.15 -25.78 7.59
C GLU A 121 -3.24 -24.91 8.23
N ASP A 122 -4.14 -25.52 9.01
CA ASP A 122 -5.25 -24.81 9.67
C ASP A 122 -4.81 -23.95 10.88
N ASN A 123 -3.67 -24.27 11.50
CA ASN A 123 -3.18 -23.60 12.71
C ASN A 123 -1.90 -22.80 12.47
N THR A 124 -1.43 -22.70 11.22
CA THR A 124 -0.19 -21.99 10.89
C THR A 124 -0.45 -20.93 9.84
N HIS A 125 -0.07 -19.69 10.14
CA HIS A 125 -0.21 -18.56 9.23
C HIS A 125 1.11 -18.14 8.65
N LEU A 126 1.19 -18.11 7.32
CA LEU A 126 2.34 -17.54 6.61
C LEU A 126 2.20 -16.02 6.47
N ILE A 127 3.19 -15.27 6.98
CA ILE A 127 3.31 -13.83 6.79
C ILE A 127 4.66 -13.54 6.13
N VAL A 128 4.64 -12.68 5.10
CA VAL A 128 5.83 -12.27 4.38
C VAL A 128 6.09 -10.80 4.68
N ILE A 129 7.24 -10.51 5.27
CA ILE A 129 7.63 -9.15 5.66
C ILE A 129 8.84 -8.67 4.84
N PRO A 130 8.95 -7.36 4.57
CA PRO A 130 10.17 -6.79 4.02
C PRO A 130 11.27 -6.76 5.08
N SER A 131 12.47 -6.35 4.64
CA SER A 131 13.58 -5.99 5.52
C SER A 131 13.90 -4.52 5.32
N GLY A 132 14.16 -3.82 6.41
CA GLY A 132 14.78 -2.51 6.36
C GLY A 132 16.25 -2.60 5.97
N ASN A 133 16.79 -1.44 5.58
CA ASN A 133 18.23 -1.28 5.50
C ASN A 133 18.83 -1.44 6.90
N CYS A 134 20.00 -2.06 6.99
CA CYS A 134 20.73 -2.24 8.24
C CYS A 134 22.04 -1.44 8.26
N GLU A 135 22.36 -0.74 7.17
CA GLU A 135 23.51 0.14 7.10
C GLU A 135 23.27 1.37 7.96
N ILE A 136 24.08 1.51 9.02
CA ILE A 136 24.11 2.68 9.88
C ILE A 136 25.06 3.69 9.24
N VAL A 137 24.58 4.91 9.07
CA VAL A 137 25.34 6.04 8.55
C VAL A 137 25.32 7.16 9.58
N ALA A 138 26.37 7.97 9.59
CA ALA A 138 26.34 9.24 10.32
C ALA A 138 25.15 10.08 9.81
N ALA A 139 24.35 10.61 10.72
CA ALA A 139 23.39 11.65 10.39
C ALA A 139 24.20 12.94 10.17
N ASP A 140 24.70 13.11 8.95
CA ASP A 140 25.49 14.28 8.59
C ASP A 140 24.77 15.60 8.93
N GLU A 141 25.55 16.66 9.13
CA GLU A 141 25.04 17.97 9.52
C GLU A 141 23.96 18.48 8.56
N GLU A 142 24.04 18.10 7.28
CA GLU A 142 23.09 18.48 6.24
C GLU A 142 21.71 17.84 6.46
N ARG A 143 21.65 16.54 6.76
CA ARG A 143 20.41 15.81 7.09
C ARG A 143 19.77 16.35 8.37
N GLN A 144 20.60 16.58 9.39
CA GLN A 144 20.12 17.16 10.65
C GLN A 144 19.53 18.56 10.42
N THR A 145 20.20 19.39 9.62
CA THR A 145 19.74 20.72 9.25
C THR A 145 18.40 20.66 8.53
N ARG A 146 18.26 19.81 7.50
CA ARG A 146 16.99 19.64 6.77
C ARG A 146 15.83 19.21 7.67
N TYR A 147 16.09 18.32 8.65
CA TYR A 147 15.05 17.91 9.58
C TYR A 147 14.63 19.05 10.49
N ILE A 148 15.58 19.83 11.01
CA ILE A 148 15.30 20.99 11.86
C ILE A 148 14.56 22.08 11.06
N GLU A 149 14.98 22.36 9.83
CA GLU A 149 14.28 23.28 8.93
C GLU A 149 12.83 22.84 8.69
N HIS A 150 12.62 21.55 8.40
CA HIS A 150 11.28 20.98 8.26
C HIS A 150 10.45 21.14 9.53
N LEU A 151 11.03 20.85 10.70
CA LEU A 151 10.37 21.01 12.00
C LEU A 151 9.95 22.47 12.26
N ASN A 152 10.85 23.42 12.02
CA ASN A 152 10.53 24.85 12.16
C ASN A 152 9.38 25.24 11.26
N ASP A 153 9.43 24.87 9.97
CA ASP A 153 8.40 25.20 8.99
C ASP A 153 7.01 24.67 9.40
N ILE A 154 6.91 23.40 9.79
CA ILE A 154 5.62 22.82 10.18
C ILE A 154 5.10 23.32 11.53
N VAL A 155 6.00 23.71 12.45
CA VAL A 155 5.65 24.28 13.76
C VAL A 155 5.16 25.72 13.59
N ASP A 156 5.86 26.52 12.79
CA ASP A 156 5.47 27.91 12.48
C ASP A 156 4.11 27.94 11.79
N GLN A 157 3.89 27.10 10.77
CA GLN A 157 2.59 26.96 10.12
C GLN A 157 1.51 26.47 11.10
N ALA A 158 1.82 25.57 12.03
CA ALA A 158 0.86 25.11 13.03
C ALA A 158 0.44 26.24 13.99
N CYS A 159 1.31 27.20 14.27
CA CYS A 159 0.97 28.36 15.09
C CYS A 159 -0.03 29.32 14.41
N GLU A 160 -0.21 29.25 13.08
CA GLU A 160 -1.22 30.04 12.36
C GLU A 160 -2.65 29.57 12.61
N TYR A 161 -2.82 28.32 13.08
CA TYR A 161 -4.11 27.72 13.39
C TYR A 161 -4.39 27.73 14.88
N ALA A 162 -5.64 27.98 15.26
CA ALA A 162 -6.04 27.94 16.67
C ALA A 162 -6.23 26.51 17.21
N ASP A 163 -6.61 25.57 16.33
CA ASP A 163 -6.90 24.17 16.66
C ASP A 163 -6.67 23.27 15.42
N ALA A 164 -6.36 21.99 15.64
CA ALA A 164 -6.09 21.01 14.61
C ALA A 164 -7.23 20.83 13.59
N SER A 165 -8.49 21.03 13.99
CA SER A 165 -9.66 20.95 13.10
C SER A 165 -9.71 22.05 12.03
N GLN A 166 -8.92 23.12 12.18
CA GLN A 166 -8.84 24.21 11.22
C GLN A 166 -7.75 24.00 10.15
N VAL A 167 -6.85 23.04 10.38
CA VAL A 167 -5.78 22.73 9.43
C VAL A 167 -6.40 22.17 8.15
N ILE A 168 -5.79 22.48 7.00
CA ILE A 168 -6.29 22.01 5.70
C ILE A 168 -6.30 20.48 5.68
N HIS A 169 -7.46 19.91 5.35
CA HIS A 169 -7.63 18.45 5.28
C HIS A 169 -6.74 17.85 4.19
N ASP A 170 -5.85 16.96 4.60
CA ASP A 170 -4.83 16.33 3.75
C ASP A 170 -4.67 14.84 4.12
N GLU A 171 -3.64 14.20 3.58
CA GLU A 171 -3.36 12.78 3.87
C GLU A 171 -3.02 12.51 5.34
N HIS A 172 -2.56 13.52 6.10
CA HIS A 172 -2.23 13.40 7.51
C HIS A 172 -3.47 13.38 8.40
N HIS A 173 -4.54 14.07 8.00
CA HIS A 173 -5.85 13.96 8.66
C HIS A 173 -6.41 12.54 8.55
N ASP A 174 -6.40 11.98 7.34
CA ASP A 174 -6.82 10.60 7.09
C ASP A 174 -5.95 9.60 7.86
N ALA A 175 -4.65 9.89 8.03
CA ALA A 175 -3.73 9.06 8.79
C ALA A 175 -4.09 9.00 10.27
N TYR A 176 -4.54 10.10 10.88
CA TYR A 176 -4.99 10.11 12.26
C TYR A 176 -6.22 9.23 12.48
N ALA A 177 -7.24 9.35 11.63
CA ALA A 177 -8.42 8.48 11.70
C ALA A 177 -8.05 7.00 11.52
N LYS A 178 -7.13 6.68 10.59
CA LYS A 178 -6.60 5.33 10.40
C LYS A 178 -5.85 4.84 11.63
N ARG A 179 -5.00 5.68 12.25
CA ARG A 179 -4.30 5.34 13.49
C ARG A 179 -5.29 4.99 14.60
N LEU A 180 -6.32 5.80 14.82
CA LEU A 180 -7.32 5.52 15.85
C LEU A 180 -8.03 4.18 15.63
N ALA A 181 -8.43 3.89 14.38
CA ALA A 181 -9.05 2.61 14.04
C ALA A 181 -8.10 1.42 14.30
N VAL A 182 -6.82 1.60 13.98
CA VAL A 182 -5.76 0.62 14.24
C VAL A 182 -5.55 0.41 15.73
N ASP A 183 -5.41 1.47 16.51
CA ASP A 183 -5.19 1.42 17.95
C ASP A 183 -6.38 0.74 18.64
N HIS A 184 -7.62 1.15 18.32
CA HIS A 184 -8.84 0.52 18.85
C HIS A 184 -8.88 -0.99 18.58
N ARG A 185 -8.54 -1.41 17.36
CA ARG A 185 -8.48 -2.83 17.00
C ARG A 185 -7.44 -3.59 17.83
N LEU A 186 -6.25 -3.02 18.01
CA LEU A 186 -5.16 -3.65 18.75
C LEU A 186 -5.38 -3.60 20.27
N ASP A 187 -6.07 -2.59 20.79
CA ASP A 187 -6.48 -2.52 22.20
C ASP A 187 -7.46 -3.64 22.55
N ASN A 188 -8.37 -3.96 21.63
CA ASN A 188 -9.31 -5.07 21.78
C ASN A 188 -8.66 -6.46 21.60
N ASN A 189 -7.42 -6.52 21.10
CA ASN A 189 -6.70 -7.78 20.88
C ASN A 189 -5.20 -7.64 21.25
N PRO A 190 -4.85 -7.69 22.54
CA PRO A 190 -3.47 -7.47 23.01
C PRO A 190 -2.45 -8.48 22.45
N GLU A 191 -2.85 -9.73 22.22
CA GLU A 191 -1.98 -10.74 21.60
C GLU A 191 -1.63 -10.35 20.15
N LEU A 192 -2.60 -9.83 19.40
CA LEU A 192 -2.37 -9.32 18.06
C LEU A 192 -1.46 -8.07 18.07
N ARG A 193 -1.52 -7.25 19.11
CA ARG A 193 -0.59 -6.12 19.30
C ARG A 193 0.84 -6.61 19.46
N VAL A 194 1.08 -7.52 20.40
CA VAL A 194 2.43 -8.08 20.66
C VAL A 194 3.00 -8.70 19.38
N LEU A 195 2.22 -9.54 18.70
CA LEU A 195 2.65 -10.13 17.43
C LEU A 195 2.92 -9.08 16.34
N SER A 196 2.11 -8.03 16.26
CA SER A 196 2.33 -6.95 15.30
C SER A 196 3.64 -6.19 15.59
N ASP A 197 3.94 -5.94 16.86
CA ASP A 197 5.18 -5.29 17.30
C ASP A 197 6.41 -6.19 17.07
N ASP A 198 6.29 -7.49 17.32
CA ASP A 198 7.34 -8.49 17.02
C ASP A 198 7.66 -8.53 15.52
N LEU A 199 6.64 -8.56 14.66
CA LEU A 199 6.80 -8.56 13.20
C LEU A 199 7.43 -7.26 12.69
N CYS A 200 7.02 -6.11 13.23
CA CYS A 200 7.63 -4.82 12.92
C CYS A 200 9.10 -4.76 13.36
N SER A 201 9.41 -5.32 14.53
CA SER A 201 10.78 -5.40 15.06
C SER A 201 11.67 -6.30 14.21
N LEU A 202 11.15 -7.45 13.76
CA LEU A 202 11.84 -8.33 12.82
C LEU A 202 12.12 -7.63 11.48
N CYS A 203 11.16 -6.86 10.98
CA CYS A 203 11.26 -6.11 9.73
C CYS A 203 12.34 -5.01 9.77
N ARG A 204 12.67 -4.47 10.97
CA ARG A 204 13.66 -3.38 11.16
C ARG A 204 13.42 -2.18 10.25
N GLY A 205 12.16 -1.75 10.11
CA GLY A 205 11.82 -0.54 9.38
C GLY A 205 11.82 -0.66 7.85
N GLY A 206 11.58 -1.85 7.28
CA GLY A 206 11.37 -2.03 5.84
C GLY A 206 10.27 -1.16 5.22
N CYS A 207 9.31 -0.69 6.03
CA CYS A 207 8.28 0.26 5.64
C CYS A 207 8.65 1.73 5.96
N CYS A 208 9.58 1.97 6.88
CA CYS A 208 9.98 3.30 7.36
C CYS A 208 10.93 4.05 6.41
N ALA A 209 11.47 3.37 5.39
CA ALA A 209 12.51 3.91 4.51
C ALA A 209 12.14 5.21 3.79
N SER A 210 10.86 5.44 3.52
CA SER A 210 10.38 6.59 2.76
C SER A 210 10.18 7.87 3.58
N GLY A 211 10.38 7.84 4.90
CA GLY A 211 10.16 9.01 5.77
C GLY A 211 11.26 10.07 5.75
N LYS A 212 12.47 9.74 5.26
CA LYS A 212 13.61 10.66 5.08
C LYS A 212 13.81 11.67 6.24
N GLU A 213 14.17 12.91 5.94
CA GLU A 213 14.37 13.97 6.92
C GLU A 213 13.06 14.65 7.37
N HIS A 214 11.89 14.25 6.88
CA HIS A 214 10.62 14.85 7.33
C HIS A 214 9.86 13.96 8.36
N ALA A 215 10.23 12.68 8.47
CA ALA A 215 9.65 11.69 9.38
C ALA A 215 8.11 11.58 9.33
N TYR A 216 7.52 11.97 8.18
CA TYR A 216 6.07 12.13 8.00
C TYR A 216 5.39 13.09 8.99
N LEU A 217 6.17 13.93 9.67
CA LEU A 217 5.64 14.98 10.52
C LEU A 217 5.05 16.08 9.64
N SER A 218 3.90 16.59 10.05
CA SER A 218 3.13 17.61 9.33
C SER A 218 2.59 18.68 10.26
N VAL A 219 2.11 19.77 9.67
CA VAL A 219 1.39 20.86 10.35
C VAL A 219 0.28 20.30 11.23
N PHE A 220 -0.54 19.38 10.68
CA PHE A 220 -1.63 18.75 11.43
C PHE A 220 -1.13 18.00 12.67
N SER A 221 -0.04 17.23 12.54
CA SER A 221 0.53 16.50 13.69
C SER A 221 1.11 17.43 14.76
N MET A 222 1.74 18.54 14.37
CA MET A 222 2.26 19.53 15.34
C MET A 222 1.14 20.27 16.04
N ARG A 223 0.13 20.72 15.29
CA ARG A 223 -1.03 21.42 15.85
C ARG A 223 -1.75 20.55 16.88
N ARG A 224 -2.01 19.28 16.55
CA ARG A 224 -2.55 18.29 17.50
C ARG A 224 -1.70 18.18 18.76
N HIS A 225 -0.37 18.09 18.61
CA HIS A 225 0.52 17.99 19.77
C HIS A 225 0.43 19.24 20.65
N MET A 226 0.36 20.43 20.05
CA MET A 226 0.18 21.69 20.78
C MET A 226 -1.19 21.76 21.48
N ASP A 227 -2.25 21.26 20.86
CA ASP A 227 -3.60 21.24 21.45
C ASP A 227 -3.67 20.26 22.63
N GLU A 228 -2.97 19.14 22.54
CA GLU A 228 -2.85 18.14 23.60
C GLU A 228 -1.89 18.58 24.74
N ASN A 229 -1.00 19.56 24.49
CA ASN A 229 0.00 20.06 25.45
C ASN A 229 0.09 21.61 25.41
N PRO A 230 -0.94 22.35 25.88
CA PRO A 230 -1.01 23.81 25.77
C PRO A 230 0.11 24.58 26.49
N GLU A 231 0.80 23.93 27.42
CA GLU A 231 1.94 24.46 28.16
C GLU A 231 3.24 24.49 27.34
N HIS A 232 3.31 23.73 26.25
CA HIS A 232 4.49 23.70 25.39
C HIS A 232 4.48 24.86 24.39
N THR A 233 5.54 25.66 24.44
CA THR A 233 5.86 26.66 23.42
C THR A 233 6.39 26.00 22.14
N ALA A 234 6.28 26.69 21.00
CA ALA A 234 6.85 26.25 19.73
C ALA A 234 8.33 25.83 19.84
N ALA A 235 9.15 26.64 20.53
CA ALA A 235 10.56 26.35 20.77
C ALA A 235 10.76 25.06 21.58
N GLN A 236 9.97 24.84 22.63
CA GLN A 236 10.04 23.61 23.43
C GLN A 236 9.65 22.37 22.62
N ILE A 237 8.70 22.49 21.69
CA ILE A 237 8.33 21.39 20.80
C ILE A 237 9.50 21.05 19.87
N ILE A 238 10.11 22.05 19.23
CA ILE A 238 11.29 21.85 18.38
C ILE A 238 12.42 21.17 19.18
N ASP A 239 12.73 21.68 20.38
CA ASP A 239 13.76 21.11 21.26
C ASP A 239 13.42 19.68 21.70
N LEU A 240 12.14 19.37 21.91
CA LEU A 240 11.68 18.03 22.23
C LEU A 240 12.03 17.04 21.10
N TYR A 241 11.74 17.37 19.84
CA TYR A 241 12.11 16.54 18.69
C TYR A 241 13.62 16.48 18.50
N ARG A 242 14.30 17.62 18.61
CA ARG A 242 15.77 17.72 18.50
C ARG A 242 16.49 16.83 19.51
N SER A 243 15.98 16.77 20.75
CA SER A 243 16.55 15.93 21.81
C SER A 243 16.47 14.42 21.54
N LYS A 244 15.68 14.00 20.54
CA LYS A 244 15.54 12.60 20.11
C LYS A 244 16.36 12.26 18.87
N MET A 245 17.03 13.25 18.28
CA MET A 245 17.93 13.00 17.16
C MET A 245 19.13 12.18 17.62
N SER A 246 19.54 11.25 16.77
CA SER A 246 20.72 10.43 16.96
C SER A 246 21.80 10.89 15.98
N ASP A 247 23.06 10.85 16.41
CA ASP A 247 24.21 11.14 15.54
C ASP A 247 24.37 10.08 14.43
N GLU A 248 23.69 8.94 14.58
CA GLU A 248 23.64 7.85 13.61
C GLU A 248 22.20 7.49 13.26
N SER A 249 21.96 7.20 11.98
CA SER A 249 20.66 6.75 11.47
C SER A 249 20.85 5.67 10.40
N ILE A 250 19.80 4.93 10.10
CA ILE A 250 19.80 3.97 9.00
C ILE A 250 19.87 4.73 7.67
N GLY A 251 20.84 4.37 6.84
CA GLY A 251 21.05 4.95 5.51
C GLY A 251 19.84 4.76 4.60
N ASN A 252 19.54 5.77 3.78
CA ASN A 252 18.36 5.79 2.89
C ASN A 252 17.03 5.50 3.63
N SER A 253 16.93 5.94 4.89
CA SER A 253 15.74 5.79 5.73
C SER A 253 15.34 7.11 6.39
N CYS A 254 14.31 7.05 7.24
CA CYS A 254 13.94 8.18 8.08
C CYS A 254 15.09 8.56 9.03
N ILE A 255 15.31 9.86 9.24
CA ILE A 255 16.37 10.38 10.14
C ILE A 255 16.25 9.85 11.58
N ASN A 256 15.02 9.59 12.04
CA ASN A 256 14.75 9.05 13.37
C ASN A 256 14.88 7.52 13.46
N HIS A 257 15.25 6.84 12.37
CA HIS A 257 15.41 5.38 12.36
C HIS A 257 16.85 5.02 12.71
N THR A 258 17.04 4.35 13.85
CA THR A 258 18.35 3.95 14.40
C THR A 258 18.48 2.43 14.40
N ALA A 259 19.65 1.92 14.80
CA ALA A 259 19.88 0.48 14.99
C ALA A 259 18.89 -0.18 15.97
N ASN A 260 18.37 0.59 16.93
CA ASN A 260 17.43 0.12 17.95
C ASN A 260 15.96 0.39 17.57
N GLY A 261 15.69 0.79 16.33
CA GLY A 261 14.38 1.21 15.86
C GLY A 261 14.20 2.73 15.88
N CYS A 262 12.95 3.19 15.95
CA CYS A 262 12.66 4.63 15.89
C CYS A 262 13.02 5.32 17.21
N ALA A 263 13.89 6.34 17.14
CA ALA A 263 14.30 7.16 18.27
C ALA A 263 13.16 8.03 18.84
N LEU A 264 12.15 8.33 18.02
CA LEU A 264 10.94 8.98 18.52
C LEU A 264 10.08 7.97 19.30
N PRO A 265 9.63 8.32 20.53
CA PRO A 265 8.60 7.56 21.22
C PRO A 265 7.28 7.63 20.45
N ARG A 266 6.39 6.64 20.65
CA ARG A 266 5.14 6.49 19.86
C ARG A 266 4.30 7.78 19.82
N HIS A 267 4.20 8.50 20.93
CA HIS A 267 3.41 9.75 21.02
C HIS A 267 4.02 10.94 20.25
N LEU A 268 5.29 10.89 19.86
CA LEU A 268 5.94 11.89 19.00
C LEU A 268 6.05 11.44 17.54
N ARG A 269 5.71 10.18 17.24
CA ARG A 269 5.69 9.71 15.84
C ARG A 269 4.48 10.28 15.13
N SER A 270 4.61 10.55 13.85
CA SER A 270 3.47 10.89 12.99
C SER A 270 2.40 9.79 13.01
N ASP A 271 1.16 10.20 12.78
CA ASP A 271 0.03 9.28 12.67
C ASP A 271 0.21 8.27 11.52
N ILE A 272 0.89 8.68 10.44
CA ILE A 272 1.31 7.78 9.36
C ILE A 272 2.17 6.65 9.92
N CYS A 273 3.20 6.96 10.71
CA CYS A 273 4.07 5.94 11.30
C CYS A 273 3.31 5.04 12.29
N ASN A 274 2.44 5.62 13.12
CA ASN A 274 1.73 4.88 14.16
C ASN A 274 0.60 3.97 13.62
N GLY A 275 -0.01 4.36 12.50
CA GLY A 275 -1.12 3.64 11.88
C GLY A 275 -0.71 2.70 10.73
N TYR A 276 0.56 2.70 10.31
CA TYR A 276 0.99 1.93 9.15
C TYR A 276 1.49 0.53 9.51
N TYR A 277 0.97 -0.46 8.76
CA TYR A 277 1.50 -1.83 8.70
C TYR A 277 1.65 -2.26 7.23
N CYS A 278 2.57 -3.17 6.94
CA CYS A 278 2.71 -3.74 5.59
C CYS A 278 1.46 -4.54 5.19
N ASP A 279 1.19 -4.68 3.89
CA ASP A 279 -0.02 -5.32 3.38
C ASP A 279 -0.23 -6.76 3.91
N SER A 280 0.86 -7.51 4.08
CA SER A 280 0.81 -8.87 4.64
C SER A 280 0.30 -8.87 6.09
N LEU A 281 0.83 -7.96 6.92
CA LEU A 281 0.41 -7.83 8.32
C LEU A 281 -0.99 -7.21 8.44
N LYS A 282 -1.34 -6.23 7.60
CA LYS A 282 -2.72 -5.70 7.54
C LYS A 282 -3.72 -6.80 7.21
N SER A 283 -3.41 -7.63 6.22
CA SER A 283 -4.25 -8.76 5.81
C SER A 283 -4.38 -9.79 6.92
N TYR A 284 -3.30 -10.05 7.66
CA TYR A 284 -3.32 -10.93 8.83
C TYR A 284 -4.18 -10.35 9.96
N GLN A 285 -3.95 -9.10 10.37
CA GLN A 285 -4.74 -8.43 11.41
C GLN A 285 -6.24 -8.47 11.07
N LYS A 286 -6.61 -8.16 9.81
CA LYS A 286 -8.01 -8.22 9.37
C LYS A 286 -8.63 -9.62 9.50
N LYS A 287 -7.87 -10.69 9.26
CA LYS A 287 -8.34 -12.07 9.45
C LYS A 287 -8.52 -12.43 10.93
N MET A 288 -7.76 -11.78 11.81
CA MET A 288 -7.79 -11.97 13.26
C MET A 288 -8.76 -11.01 13.96
N ASP A 289 -9.46 -10.13 13.23
CA ASP A 289 -10.49 -9.28 13.84
C ASP A 289 -11.68 -10.11 14.35
N ASP A 290 -12.00 -11.21 13.65
CA ASP A 290 -13.12 -12.09 14.00
C ASP A 290 -12.69 -13.33 14.82
N ARG A 291 -11.39 -13.49 15.11
CA ARG A 291 -10.80 -14.70 15.70
C ARG A 291 -9.60 -14.37 16.59
N LYS A 292 -9.47 -15.03 17.74
CA LYS A 292 -8.22 -14.90 18.51
C LYS A 292 -7.03 -15.41 17.69
N PRO A 293 -5.87 -14.71 17.72
CA PRO A 293 -4.65 -15.23 17.12
C PRO A 293 -4.36 -16.57 17.79
N SER A 294 -4.49 -17.66 17.06
CA SER A 294 -4.26 -19.00 17.59
C SER A 294 -3.35 -19.75 16.64
N GLY A 295 -2.47 -20.57 17.22
CA GLY A 295 -1.47 -21.31 16.48
C GLY A 295 -0.16 -20.53 16.25
N ALA A 296 0.57 -20.92 15.21
CA ALA A 296 1.90 -20.39 14.91
C ALA A 296 1.90 -19.47 13.69
N VAL A 297 2.84 -18.53 13.66
CA VAL A 297 3.05 -17.63 12.55
C VAL A 297 4.42 -17.91 11.96
N LEU A 298 4.45 -18.42 10.73
CA LEU A 298 5.66 -18.54 9.94
C LEU A 298 5.92 -17.21 9.24
N VAL A 299 7.07 -16.63 9.50
CA VAL A 299 7.48 -15.33 8.97
C VAL A 299 8.61 -15.54 7.98
N ILE A 300 8.38 -15.13 6.73
CA ILE A 300 9.43 -15.09 5.71
C ILE A 300 9.83 -13.63 5.51
N GLN A 301 11.07 -13.31 5.88
CA GLN A 301 11.64 -11.99 5.65
C GLN A 301 12.40 -11.98 4.33
N ARG A 302 12.15 -10.95 3.51
CA ARG A 302 12.88 -10.74 2.26
C ARG A 302 13.71 -9.46 2.25
N SER A 303 14.77 -9.46 1.45
CA SER A 303 15.80 -8.41 1.43
C SER A 303 15.32 -7.04 0.93
N SER A 304 14.25 -6.97 0.13
CA SER A 304 13.73 -5.67 -0.33
C SER A 304 12.99 -4.94 0.78
N SER A 305 13.02 -3.61 0.68
CA SER A 305 12.08 -2.76 1.41
C SER A 305 10.67 -2.96 0.85
N TYR A 306 9.67 -2.43 1.55
CA TYR A 306 8.31 -2.42 1.04
C TYR A 306 8.19 -1.70 -0.32
N TRP A 307 9.03 -0.70 -0.57
CA TRP A 307 8.88 0.26 -1.67
C TRP A 307 9.57 -0.16 -2.97
N ASN A 308 10.66 -0.92 -2.88
CA ASN A 308 11.50 -1.25 -4.03
C ASN A 308 11.39 -2.71 -4.52
N LYS A 309 10.48 -3.50 -3.96
CA LYS A 309 10.28 -4.92 -4.29
C LYS A 309 10.19 -5.21 -5.79
N PHE A 310 9.58 -4.32 -6.57
CA PHE A 310 9.33 -4.49 -8.00
C PHE A 310 10.21 -3.60 -8.88
N GLU A 311 11.23 -2.97 -8.32
CA GLU A 311 12.17 -2.17 -9.09
C GLU A 311 13.09 -3.07 -9.93
N PRO A 312 13.38 -2.69 -11.20
CA PRO A 312 14.32 -3.43 -12.03
C PRO A 312 15.69 -3.57 -11.37
N GLY A 313 16.26 -4.78 -11.39
CA GLY A 313 17.57 -5.06 -10.81
C GLY A 313 17.56 -5.37 -9.30
N VAL A 314 16.44 -5.18 -8.60
CA VAL A 314 16.32 -5.57 -7.20
C VAL A 314 16.10 -7.08 -7.08
N TYR A 315 17.05 -7.78 -6.47
CA TYR A 315 16.92 -9.20 -6.16
C TYR A 315 16.35 -9.40 -4.74
N ASN A 316 15.07 -9.73 -4.67
CA ASN A 316 14.32 -9.90 -3.42
C ASN A 316 14.49 -11.31 -2.84
N LYS A 317 15.69 -11.61 -2.33
CA LYS A 317 15.99 -12.92 -1.73
C LYS A 317 15.38 -13.06 -0.34
N ILE A 318 15.22 -14.29 0.11
CA ILE A 318 14.87 -14.60 1.50
C ILE A 318 16.12 -14.36 2.35
N VAL A 319 15.97 -13.62 3.45
CA VAL A 319 17.06 -13.28 4.37
C VAL A 319 16.89 -13.91 5.74
N ASN A 320 15.66 -14.21 6.14
CA ASN A 320 15.36 -14.86 7.39
C ASN A 320 14.03 -15.62 7.28
N VAL A 321 13.91 -16.71 8.03
CA VAL A 321 12.67 -17.44 8.25
C VAL A 321 12.53 -17.65 9.76
N ALA A 322 11.45 -17.15 10.33
CA ALA A 322 11.21 -17.23 11.78
C ALA A 322 9.85 -17.85 12.06
N LEU A 323 9.78 -18.73 13.06
CA LEU A 323 8.54 -19.30 13.54
C LEU A 323 8.19 -18.65 14.88
N ILE A 324 7.09 -17.88 14.91
CA ILE A 324 6.56 -17.27 16.13
C ILE A 324 5.42 -18.15 16.62
N ARG A 325 5.60 -18.82 17.76
CA ARG A 325 4.53 -19.57 18.42
C ARG A 325 3.84 -18.64 19.42
N ASN A 326 2.51 -18.57 19.39
CA ASN A 326 1.78 -17.85 20.43
C ASN A 326 2.08 -18.50 21.78
N ARG A 327 2.56 -17.70 22.74
CA ARG A 327 2.76 -18.13 24.13
C ARG A 327 1.42 -18.22 24.84
N THR A 328 0.56 -19.13 24.39
CA THR A 328 -0.61 -19.58 25.15
C THR A 328 -0.29 -20.95 25.70
N ASP A 329 0.62 -20.98 26.68
CA ASP A 329 0.77 -22.02 27.72
C ASP A 329 2.15 -21.89 28.37
N THR A 330 2.26 -20.99 29.36
CA THR A 330 3.15 -21.27 30.49
C THR A 330 2.33 -21.09 31.74
N SER A 331 2.04 -22.23 32.36
CA SER A 331 1.79 -22.39 33.77
C SER A 331 2.40 -21.25 34.57
N ARG A 332 1.53 -20.53 35.27
CA ARG A 332 1.84 -19.72 36.44
C ARG A 332 2.36 -20.68 37.52
N ALA A 333 3.57 -21.20 37.36
CA ALA A 333 4.31 -21.80 38.45
C ALA A 333 4.80 -20.63 39.30
N MET A 334 4.06 -20.39 40.38
CA MET A 334 4.58 -19.70 41.54
C MET A 334 5.83 -20.46 42.00
N ASP A 335 6.99 -19.90 41.72
CA ASP A 335 8.16 -20.10 42.59
C ASP A 335 8.37 -18.78 43.32
N SER A 336 7.58 -18.62 44.38
CA SER A 336 8.07 -18.02 45.61
C SER A 336 9.11 -18.98 46.19
N ASP A 337 10.38 -18.59 46.19
CA ASP A 337 11.34 -18.77 47.30
C ASP A 337 12.77 -18.44 46.84
N GLY A 338 13.43 -17.54 47.58
CA GLY A 338 14.82 -17.13 47.38
C GLY A 338 15.08 -15.70 47.83
#